data_AF-A0AAW3EGC9-F1
#
_entry.id   AF-A0AAW3EGC9-F1
#
_cell.length_a   1.000
_cell.length_b   1.000
_cell.length_c   1.000
_cell.angle_alpha   90.00
_cell.angle_beta   90.00
_cell.angle_gamma   90.00
#
_symmetry.space_group_name_H-M   'P 1'
#
loop_
_entity.id
_entity.type
_entity.pdbx_description
1 polymer ?
#
loop_
_entity_poly.entity_id
_entity_poly.type
_entity_poly.pdbx_seq_one_letter_code
_entity_poly.pdbx_strand_id
1 'polypeptide(L)' 'MEFHENRSQKPFRESPFWLMLILPYRLWKAWRARAHTLKILRNLSDAGLKDIGLKRSDLDRFR' A
#
# COMPACT_ATOMS: atom_id res chain seq x y z
N MET A 1 -5.86 2.42 -46.93
CA MET A 1 -6.60 1.48 -46.07
C MET A 1 -6.13 1.71 -44.64
N GLU A 2 -6.83 2.56 -43.90
CA GLU A 2 -6.51 2.84 -42.50
C GLU A 2 -7.08 1.73 -41.64
N PHE A 3 -6.22 0.81 -41.21
CA PHE A 3 -6.56 -0.19 -40.22
C PHE A 3 -6.75 0.52 -38.88
N HIS A 4 -8.01 0.75 -38.51
CA HIS A 4 -8.38 1.21 -37.19
C HIS A 4 -7.92 0.18 -36.16
N GLU A 5 -6.78 0.48 -35.53
CA GLU A 5 -6.25 -0.25 -34.40
C GLU A 5 -7.34 -0.50 -33.36
N ASN A 6 -7.46 -1.79 -33.02
CA ASN A 6 -8.07 -2.38 -31.84
C ASN A 6 -8.01 -1.48 -30.59
N ARG A 7 -8.93 -0.51 -30.46
CA ARG A 7 -9.16 0.30 -29.24
C ARG A 7 -10.17 -0.38 -28.30
N SER A 8 -10.27 -1.71 -28.33
CA SER A 8 -11.29 -2.46 -27.57
C SER A 8 -10.97 -2.61 -26.07
N GLN A 9 -9.80 -2.19 -25.58
CA GLN A 9 -9.27 -2.71 -24.31
C GLN A 9 -9.31 -1.77 -23.09
N LYS A 10 -9.92 -0.58 -23.14
CA LYS A 10 -9.81 0.38 -22.01
C LYS A 10 -11.08 1.04 -21.43
N PRO A 11 -12.33 0.78 -21.84
CA PRO A 11 -13.44 1.56 -21.29
C PRO A 11 -13.70 1.30 -19.79
N PHE A 12 -13.30 0.14 -19.27
CA PHE A 12 -13.60 -0.23 -17.88
C PHE A 12 -12.58 0.29 -16.86
N ARG A 13 -11.31 0.45 -17.25
CA ARG A 13 -10.22 0.89 -16.36
C ARG A 13 -10.23 2.41 -16.14
N GLU A 14 -10.76 3.15 -17.11
CA GLU A 14 -10.97 4.61 -17.06
C GLU A 14 -12.36 4.99 -16.55
N SER A 15 -13.21 3.99 -16.25
CA SER A 15 -14.51 4.24 -15.66
C SER A 15 -14.34 4.90 -14.28
N PRO A 16 -15.04 6.02 -14.00
CA PRO A 16 -14.95 6.73 -12.73
C PRO A 16 -15.31 5.82 -11.54
N PHE A 17 -16.19 4.85 -11.74
CA PHE A 17 -16.52 3.84 -10.72
C PHE A 17 -15.32 2.98 -10.34
N TRP A 18 -14.48 2.62 -11.31
CA TRP A 18 -13.28 1.81 -11.06
C TRP A 18 -12.22 2.61 -10.29
N LEU A 19 -12.08 3.90 -10.61
CA LEU A 19 -11.20 4.82 -9.88
C LEU A 19 -11.68 5.04 -8.43
N MET A 20 -12.99 5.17 -8.21
CA MET A 20 -13.54 5.28 -6.85
C MET A 20 -13.28 4.04 -5.99
N LEU A 21 -13.17 2.85 -6.58
CA LEU A 21 -12.85 1.62 -5.85
C LEU A 21 -11.33 1.42 -5.64
N ILE A 22 -10.51 1.71 -6.66
CA ILE A 22 -9.08 1.41 -6.61
C ILE A 22 -8.31 2.35 -5.65
N LEU A 23 -8.71 3.61 -5.55
CA LEU A 23 -8.05 4.60 -4.70
C LEU A 23 -8.11 4.23 -3.20
N PRO A 24 -9.29 3.98 -2.60
CA PRO A 24 -9.38 3.56 -1.20
C PRO A 24 -8.74 2.19 -0.99
N TYR A 25 -8.85 1.26 -1.95
CA TYR A 25 -8.17 -0.04 -1.85
C TYR A 25 -6.65 0.10 -1.78
N ARG A 26 -6.05 0.98 -2.60
CA ARG A 26 -4.60 1.23 -2.56
C ARG A 26 -4.17 1.84 -1.24
N LEU A 27 -4.93 2.80 -0.71
CA LEU A 27 -4.66 3.41 0.59
C LEU A 27 -4.75 2.36 1.72
N TRP A 28 -5.81 1.57 1.72
CA TRP A 28 -6.01 0.49 2.68
C TRP A 28 -4.91 -0.57 2.59
N LYS A 29 -4.50 -0.98 1.38
CA LYS A 29 -3.42 -1.93 1.17
C LYS A 29 -2.09 -1.41 1.73
N ALA A 30 -1.78 -0.14 1.48
CA ALA A 30 -0.58 0.49 2.02
C ALA A 30 -0.62 0.61 3.55
N TRP A 31 -1.79 0.97 4.11
CA TRP A 31 -1.99 1.01 5.55
C TRP A 31 -1.86 -0.38 6.18
N ARG A 32 -2.48 -1.40 5.59
CA ARG A 32 -2.40 -2.79 6.05
C ARG A 32 -0.98 -3.34 6.02
N ALA A 33 -0.21 -3.04 4.96
CA ALA A 33 1.19 -3.41 4.88
C ALA A 33 2.00 -2.78 6.02
N ARG A 34 1.82 -1.48 6.26
CA ARG A 34 2.47 -0.78 7.39
C ARG A 34 2.07 -1.37 8.74
N ALA A 35 0.78 -1.61 8.98
CA ALA A 35 0.28 -2.20 10.21
C ALA A 35 0.85 -3.60 10.46
N HIS A 36 1.01 -4.41 9.40
CA HIS A 36 1.63 -5.73 9.49
C HIS A 36 3.12 -5.62 9.85
N THR A 37 3.86 -4.73 9.18
CA THR A 37 5.27 -4.45 9.50
C THR A 37 5.43 -3.95 10.93
N LEU A 38 4.57 -3.04 11.40
CA LEU A 38 4.55 -2.57 12.79
C LEU A 38 4.25 -3.70 13.78
N LYS A 39 3.37 -4.63 13.44
CA LYS A 39 3.09 -5.81 14.29
C LYS A 39 4.31 -6.71 14.42
N ILE A 40 5.04 -6.95 13.33
CA ILE A 40 6.29 -7.72 13.35
C ILE A 40 7.35 -6.98 14.18
N LEU A 41 7.55 -5.68 13.92
CA LEU A 41 8.51 -4.85 14.65
C LEU A 41 8.20 -4.79 16.15
N ARG A 42 6.92 -4.74 16.54
CA ARG A 42 6.50 -4.79 17.95
C ARG A 42 6.78 -6.12 18.63
N ASN A 43 6.71 -7.22 17.88
CA ASN A 43 7.02 -8.54 18.41
C ASN A 43 8.54 -8.80 18.46
N LEU A 44 9.34 -7.97 17.79
CA LEU A 44 10.79 -8.03 17.84
C LEU A 44 11.32 -7.46 19.16
N SER A 45 12.43 -8.01 19.67
CA SER A 45 13.06 -7.51 20.89
C SER A 45 13.65 -6.11 20.67
N ASP A 46 13.82 -5.34 21.75
CA ASP A 46 14.44 -4.00 21.70
C ASP A 46 15.84 -4.02 21.09
N ALA A 47 16.59 -5.12 21.27
CA ALA A 47 17.91 -5.29 20.68
C ALA A 47 17.82 -5.40 19.15
N GLY A 48 16.85 -6.16 18.63
CA GLY A 48 16.61 -6.26 17.19
C GLY A 48 16.10 -4.96 16.58
N LEU A 49 15.27 -4.20 17.29
CA LEU A 49 14.87 -2.86 16.87
C LEU A 49 16.05 -1.90 16.77
N LYS A 50 16.93 -1.91 17.78
CA LYS A 50 18.13 -1.07 17.83
C LYS A 50 19.13 -1.41 16.73
N ASP A 51 19.26 -2.69 16.37
CA ASP A 51 20.13 -3.15 15.27
C ASP A 51 19.68 -2.58 13.90
N ILE A 52 18.37 -2.46 13.70
CA ILE A 52 17.78 -1.85 12.49
C ILE A 52 17.78 -0.30 12.60
N GLY A 53 18.30 0.27 13.69
CA GLY A 53 18.34 1.71 13.94
C GLY A 53 16.98 2.33 14.33
N LEU A 54 16.00 1.51 14.71
CA LEU A 54 14.67 1.93 15.11
C LEU A 54 14.54 1.94 16.65
N LYS A 55 13.84 2.94 17.20
CA LYS A 55 13.46 2.95 18.62
C LYS A 55 11.97 2.61 18.78
N ARG A 56 11.60 2.05 19.93
CA ARG A 56 10.18 1.84 20.29
C ARG A 56 9.35 3.13 20.23
N SER A 57 9.96 4.27 20.54
CA SER A 57 9.33 5.60 20.42
C SER A 57 8.93 5.94 18.98
N ASP A 58 9.69 5.48 17.98
CA ASP A 58 9.37 5.70 16.58
C ASP A 58 8.14 4.89 16.17
N LEU A 59 8.00 3.65 16.68
CA LEU A 59 6.81 2.83 16.44
C LEU A 59 5.53 3.47 17.01
N ASP A 60 5.64 4.15 18.16
CA ASP A 60 4.51 4.84 18.79
C ASP A 60 4.09 6.10 18.02
N ARG A 61 5.05 6.74 17.32
CA ARG A 61 4.77 7.86 16.41
C ARG A 61 3.99 7.46 15.15
N PHE A 62 4.05 6.18 14.76
CA PHE A 62 3.30 5.65 13.62
C PHE A 62 1.89 5.15 13.97
N ARG A 63 1.45 5.33 15.22
CA ARG A 63 0.08 5.09 15.66
C ARG A 63 -0.87 6.19 15.17
#